data_AF-A0A849KH60-F1
#
_entry.id   AF-A0A849KH60-F1
#
_cell.length_a   1.000
_cell.length_b   1.000
_cell.length_c   1.000
_cell.angle_alpha   90.00
_cell.angle_beta   90.00
_cell.angle_gamma   90.00
#
_symmetry.space_group_name_H-M   'P 1'
#
loop_
_entity.id
_entity.type
_entity.pdbx_description
1 polymer ?
#
loop_
_entity_poly.entity_id
_entity_poly.type
_entity_poly.pdbx_seq_one_letter_code
_entity_poly.pdbx_strand_id
1 'polypeptide(L)'
;MEEFRQLTPSHQLRATASPLPQNDALLADYEAQYRAASRLASMENPRSASDPEAFAQAIDSCKEIAGRLRFDAPTDVEEFFRALNAGGASLALVTPTVLAWLSKNDQLGRYIVRSCVR
;
A
#
# COMPACT_ATOMS: atom_id res chain seq x y z
N MET A 1 -15.18 12.88 -15.34
CA MET A 1 -14.78 13.69 -14.17
C MET A 1 -15.33 13.12 -12.86
N GLU A 2 -16.54 12.56 -12.83
CA GLU A 2 -17.14 12.00 -11.60
C GLU A 2 -16.39 10.78 -11.04
N GLU A 3 -15.77 9.95 -11.88
CA GLU A 3 -15.02 8.78 -11.45
C GLU A 3 -13.77 9.10 -10.61
N PHE A 4 -13.10 10.23 -10.88
CA PHE A 4 -11.94 10.65 -10.08
C PHE A 4 -12.35 11.06 -8.66
N ARG A 5 -13.56 11.61 -8.48
CA ARG A 5 -14.10 11.93 -7.15
C ARG A 5 -14.44 10.68 -6.32
N GLN A 6 -14.62 9.53 -6.96
CA GLN A 6 -14.86 8.26 -6.27
C GLN A 6 -13.56 7.57 -5.84
N LEU A 7 -12.40 8.01 -6.34
CA LEU A 7 -11.11 7.48 -5.90
C LEU A 7 -10.77 7.99 -4.51
N THR A 8 -10.39 7.07 -3.63
CA THR A 8 -9.93 7.43 -2.28
C THR A 8 -8.55 8.09 -2.36
N PRO A 9 -8.32 9.25 -1.74
CA PRO A 9 -7.00 9.88 -1.79
C PRO A 9 -5.94 8.99 -1.13
N SER A 10 -4.72 9.01 -1.68
CA SER A 10 -3.61 8.16 -1.23
C SER A 10 -3.31 8.29 0.28
N HIS A 11 -3.50 9.50 0.85
CA HIS A 11 -3.36 9.74 2.29
C HIS A 11 -4.37 8.94 3.14
N GLN A 12 -5.60 8.79 2.65
CA GLN A 12 -6.68 8.12 3.36
C GLN A 12 -6.52 6.60 3.24
N LEU A 13 -6.08 6.11 2.07
CA LEU A 13 -5.64 4.71 1.92
C LEU A 13 -4.44 4.39 2.80
N ARG A 14 -3.47 5.30 2.93
CA ARG A 14 -2.34 5.14 3.88
C ARG A 14 -2.77 5.09 5.34
N ALA A 15 -3.86 5.77 5.69
CA ALA A 15 -4.37 5.80 7.05
C ALA A 15 -5.17 4.54 7.41
N THR A 16 -5.76 3.86 6.41
CA THR A 16 -6.53 2.63 6.61
C THR A 16 -5.75 1.37 6.29
N ALA A 17 -4.74 1.44 5.42
CA ALA A 17 -3.91 0.30 5.07
C ALA A 17 -2.95 -0.03 6.21
N SER A 18 -2.82 -1.33 6.50
CA SER A 18 -1.87 -1.79 7.51
C SER A 18 -0.44 -1.41 7.13
N PRO A 19 0.47 -1.20 8.11
CA PRO A 19 1.85 -0.73 7.91
C PRO A 19 2.78 -1.80 7.30
N LEU A 20 2.27 -2.62 6.40
CA LEU A 20 3.00 -3.66 5.70
C LEU A 20 3.91 -3.03 4.64
N PRO A 21 5.17 -3.48 4.50
CA PRO A 21 6.08 -2.97 3.46
C PRO A 21 5.58 -3.30 2.05
N GLN A 22 4.76 -4.35 1.91
CA GLN A 22 4.05 -4.65 0.67
C GLN A 22 3.03 -3.56 0.30
N ASN A 23 2.32 -3.04 1.31
CA ASN A 23 1.38 -1.95 1.14
C ASN A 23 2.13 -0.65 0.81
N ASP A 24 3.32 -0.42 1.34
CA ASP A 24 4.09 0.80 1.07
C ASP A 24 4.44 0.95 -0.42
N ALA A 25 4.92 -0.13 -1.04
CA ALA A 25 5.17 -0.17 -2.48
C ALA A 25 3.88 0.03 -3.29
N LEU A 26 2.80 -0.67 -2.93
CA LEU A 26 1.49 -0.52 -3.57
C LEU A 26 0.94 0.90 -3.42
N LEU A 27 1.10 1.54 -2.26
CA LEU A 27 0.66 2.91 -2.00
C LEU A 27 1.47 3.92 -2.80
N ALA A 28 2.77 3.68 -3.01
CA ALA A 28 3.61 4.51 -3.87
C ALA A 28 3.16 4.42 -5.35
N ASP A 29 2.90 3.20 -5.84
CA ASP A 29 2.34 2.99 -7.18
C ASP A 29 0.95 3.64 -7.33
N TYR A 30 0.08 3.48 -6.33
CA TYR A 30 -1.24 4.13 -6.30
C TYR A 30 -1.12 5.65 -6.39
N GLU A 31 -0.20 6.25 -5.62
CA GLU A 31 0.01 7.70 -5.64
C GLU A 31 0.51 8.19 -7.01
N ALA A 32 1.39 7.44 -7.67
CA ALA A 32 1.86 7.77 -9.01
C ALA A 32 0.71 7.78 -10.03
N GLN A 33 -0.15 6.75 -10.01
CA GLN A 33 -1.31 6.65 -10.89
C GLN A 33 -2.37 7.72 -10.58
N TYR A 34 -2.62 7.98 -9.30
CA TYR A 34 -3.55 9.02 -8.86
C TYR A 34 -3.09 10.42 -9.29
N ARG A 35 -1.79 10.71 -9.21
CA ARG A 35 -1.22 11.98 -9.71
C ARG A 35 -1.33 12.10 -11.23
N ALA A 36 -1.11 11.01 -11.97
CA ALA A 36 -1.29 10.98 -13.42
C ALA A 36 -2.75 11.28 -13.80
N ALA A 37 -3.70 10.58 -13.17
CA ALA A 37 -5.13 10.81 -13.36
C ALA A 37 -5.54 12.23 -12.96
N SER A 38 -5.07 12.74 -11.83
CA SER A 38 -5.33 14.11 -11.36
C SER A 38 -4.84 15.17 -12.34
N ARG A 39 -3.63 14.98 -12.89
CA ARG A 39 -3.05 15.88 -13.89
C ARG A 39 -3.89 15.90 -15.16
N LEU A 40 -4.35 14.73 -15.62
CA LEU A 40 -5.21 14.60 -16.78
C LEU A 40 -6.60 15.21 -16.54
N ALA A 41 -7.19 14.99 -15.36
CA ALA A 41 -8.45 15.60 -14.96
C ALA A 41 -8.38 17.13 -14.80
N SER A 42 -7.22 17.66 -14.41
CA SER A 42 -6.98 19.10 -14.29
C SER A 42 -6.67 19.77 -15.63
N MET A 43 -6.41 18.99 -16.70
CA MET A 43 -6.26 19.54 -18.04
C MET A 43 -7.65 19.78 -18.63
N GLU A 44 -7.97 21.06 -18.83
CA GLU A 44 -9.24 21.50 -19.39
C GLU A 44 -9.43 21.05 -20.85
N ASN A 45 -8.33 20.71 -21.54
CA ASN A 45 -8.33 20.18 -22.90
C ASN A 45 -7.29 19.05 -23.07
N PRO A 46 -7.66 17.87 -23.59
CA PRO A 46 -6.71 16.81 -23.89
C PRO A 46 -5.69 17.31 -24.93
N ARG A 47 -4.41 17.11 -24.66
CA ARG A 47 -3.30 17.46 -25.55
C ARG A 47 -3.15 16.45 -26.69
N SER A 48 -3.75 15.28 -26.57
CA SER A 48 -3.64 14.14 -27.47
C SER A 48 -4.89 13.26 -27.37
N ALA A 49 -5.22 12.57 -28.46
CA ALA A 49 -6.38 11.68 -28.51
C ALA A 49 -6.30 10.49 -27.52
N SER A 50 -5.09 10.15 -27.03
CA SER A 50 -4.86 9.09 -26.05
C SER A 50 -4.99 9.55 -24.59
N ASP A 51 -5.11 10.85 -24.30
CA ASP A 51 -5.27 11.35 -22.92
C ASP A 51 -6.49 10.78 -22.17
N PRO A 52 -7.70 10.67 -22.77
CA PRO A 52 -8.83 10.06 -22.08
C PRO A 52 -8.63 8.56 -21.81
N GLU A 53 -7.94 7.85 -22.69
CA GLU A 53 -7.60 6.43 -22.50
C GLU A 53 -6.57 6.26 -21.38
N ALA A 54 -5.52 7.09 -21.36
CA ALA A 54 -4.54 7.13 -20.28
C ALA A 54 -5.18 7.49 -18.93
N PHE A 55 -6.19 8.37 -18.93
CA PHE A 55 -6.95 8.71 -17.72
C PHE A 55 -7.76 7.51 -17.22
N ALA A 56 -8.51 6.85 -18.09
CA ALA A 56 -9.27 5.65 -17.73
C ALA A 56 -8.36 4.54 -17.20
N GLN A 57 -7.20 4.33 -17.84
CA GLN A 57 -6.23 3.33 -17.43
C GLN A 57 -5.57 3.66 -16.08
N ALA A 58 -5.29 4.94 -15.79
CA ALA A 58 -4.79 5.36 -14.49
C ALA A 58 -5.84 5.14 -13.38
N ILE A 59 -7.12 5.40 -13.65
CA ILE A 59 -8.21 5.10 -12.71
C ILE A 59 -8.35 3.60 -12.46
N ASP A 60 -8.30 2.78 -13.51
CA ASP A 60 -8.41 1.32 -13.40
C ASP A 60 -7.24 0.75 -12.59
N SER A 61 -6.01 1.21 -12.89
CA SER A 61 -4.81 0.86 -12.13
C SER A 61 -4.94 1.25 -10.65
N CYS A 62 -5.47 2.43 -10.34
CA CYS A 62 -5.75 2.83 -8.97
C CYS A 62 -6.72 1.86 -8.27
N LYS A 63 -7.82 1.47 -8.93
CA LYS A 63 -8.81 0.52 -8.37
C LYS A 63 -8.19 -0.86 -8.14
N GLU A 64 -7.40 -1.36 -9.08
CA GLU A 64 -6.68 -2.63 -8.92
C GLU A 64 -5.70 -2.61 -7.74
N ILE A 65 -4.89 -1.55 -7.64
CA ILE A 65 -3.92 -1.40 -6.55
C ILE A 65 -4.64 -1.30 -5.21
N ALA A 66 -5.74 -0.53 -5.13
CA ALA A 66 -6.56 -0.44 -3.94
C ALA A 66 -7.16 -1.80 -3.54
N GLY A 67 -7.55 -2.63 -4.51
CA GLY A 67 -8.01 -4.01 -4.26
C GLY A 67 -6.92 -4.96 -3.78
N ARG A 68 -5.65 -4.65 -4.04
CA ARG A 68 -4.49 -5.44 -3.58
C ARG A 68 -3.97 -5.01 -2.21
N LEU A 69 -4.35 -3.82 -1.74
CA LEU A 69 -3.96 -3.34 -0.41
C LEU A 69 -4.55 -4.25 0.67
N ARG A 70 -3.71 -4.67 1.61
CA ARG A 70 -4.12 -5.46 2.76
C ARG A 70 -4.57 -4.53 3.88
N PHE A 71 -5.87 -4.52 4.14
CA PHE A 71 -6.50 -3.74 5.22
C PHE A 71 -6.79 -4.57 6.48
N ASP A 72 -6.68 -5.90 6.39
CA ASP A 72 -6.98 -6.83 7.49
C ASP A 72 -5.66 -7.45 7.98
N ALA A 73 -4.98 -6.74 8.88
CA ALA A 73 -3.88 -7.28 9.67
C ALA A 73 -4.25 -7.23 11.16
N PRO A 74 -3.95 -8.29 11.93
CA PRO A 74 -4.09 -8.26 13.38
C PRO A 74 -3.26 -7.12 13.97
N THR A 75 -3.75 -6.48 15.03
CA THR A 75 -3.06 -5.35 15.69
C THR A 75 -1.61 -5.70 16.08
N ASP A 76 -1.34 -6.92 16.55
CA ASP A 76 0.01 -7.43 16.80
C ASP A 76 0.94 -7.36 15.57
N VAL A 77 0.41 -7.66 14.38
CA VAL A 77 1.14 -7.63 13.11
C VAL A 77 1.43 -6.18 12.72
N GLU A 78 0.47 -5.30 12.91
CA GLU A 78 0.64 -3.88 12.63
C GLU A 78 1.73 -3.25 13.52
N GLU A 79 1.75 -3.56 14.82
CA GLU A 79 2.78 -3.09 15.74
C GLU A 79 4.16 -3.65 15.41
N PHE A 80 4.24 -4.94 15.06
CA PHE A 80 5.48 -5.57 14.60
C PHE A 80 6.06 -4.86 13.38
N PHE A 81 5.22 -4.61 12.36
CA PHE A 81 5.64 -3.94 11.14
C PHE A 81 5.95 -2.45 11.33
N ARG A 82 5.24 -1.78 12.22
CA ARG A 82 5.53 -0.40 12.63
C ARG A 82 6.91 -0.29 13.28
N ALA A 83 7.27 -1.22 14.16
CA ALA A 83 8.60 -1.26 14.78
C ALA A 83 9.70 -1.62 13.76
N LEU A 84 9.41 -2.51 12.81
CA LEU A 84 10.29 -2.83 11.69
C LEU A 84 10.63 -1.59 10.85
N ASN A 85 9.61 -0.80 10.48
CA ASN A 85 9.78 0.46 9.74
C ASN A 85 10.51 1.54 10.54
N ALA A 86 10.39 1.54 11.87
CA ALA A 86 11.04 2.51 12.75
C ALA A 86 12.57 2.26 12.95
N GLY A 87 13.13 1.21 12.34
CA GLY A 87 14.57 0.94 12.37
C GLY A 87 14.96 -0.41 13.01
N GLY A 88 13.98 -1.23 13.39
CA GLY A 88 14.22 -2.61 13.83
C GLY A 88 13.10 -3.13 14.72
N ALA A 89 12.48 -4.25 14.33
CA ALA A 89 11.54 -4.93 15.19
C ALA A 89 12.29 -5.73 16.27
N SER A 90 11.98 -5.46 17.53
CA SER A 90 12.45 -6.29 18.63
C SER A 90 11.71 -7.64 18.60
N LEU A 91 12.41 -8.73 18.92
CA LEU A 91 11.84 -10.08 19.03
C LEU A 91 10.64 -10.16 20.00
N ALA A 92 10.57 -9.23 20.95
CA ALA A 92 9.44 -9.07 21.86
C ALA A 92 8.10 -8.75 21.16
N LEU A 93 8.13 -8.21 19.93
CA LEU A 93 6.95 -7.92 19.11
C LEU A 93 6.58 -9.07 18.17
N VAL A 94 7.39 -10.12 18.10
CA VAL A 94 7.08 -11.34 17.33
C VAL A 94 6.17 -12.22 18.19
N THR A 95 4.88 -11.91 18.23
CA THR A 95 3.91 -12.75 18.93
C THR A 95 3.58 -13.99 18.07
N PRO A 96 3.11 -15.11 18.67
CA PRO A 96 2.70 -16.29 17.89
C PRO A 96 1.62 -15.96 16.85
N THR A 97 0.80 -14.94 17.09
CA THR A 97 -0.16 -14.39 16.11
C THR A 97 0.56 -13.81 14.89
N VAL A 98 1.63 -13.06 15.09
CA VAL A 98 2.46 -12.50 14.01
C VAL A 98 3.14 -13.61 13.22
N LEU A 99 3.69 -14.63 13.90
CA LEU A 99 4.29 -15.77 13.23
C LEU A 99 3.28 -16.56 12.40
N ALA A 100 2.09 -16.83 12.93
CA ALA A 100 1.02 -17.51 12.21
C ALA A 100 0.57 -16.71 10.98
N TRP A 101 0.49 -15.38 11.10
CA TRP A 101 0.14 -14.49 9.99
C TRP A 101 1.26 -14.44 8.94
N LEU A 102 2.52 -14.30 9.34
CA LEU A 102 3.68 -14.31 8.44
C LEU A 102 3.81 -15.64 7.70
N SER A 103 3.52 -16.75 8.38
CA SER A 103 3.51 -18.10 7.79
C SER A 103 2.39 -18.26 6.77
N LYS A 104 1.17 -17.81 7.10
CA LYS A 104 0.03 -17.83 6.17
C LYS A 104 0.24 -17.00 4.90
N ASN A 105 1.04 -15.93 4.97
CA ASN A 105 1.25 -15.00 3.87
C ASN A 105 2.57 -15.24 3.12
N ASP A 106 3.26 -16.36 3.36
CA ASP A 106 4.58 -16.69 2.78
C ASP A 106 5.65 -15.60 3.00
N GLN A 107 5.47 -14.81 4.07
CA GLN A 107 6.33 -13.68 4.41
C GLN A 107 7.47 -14.09 5.34
N LEU A 108 7.40 -15.28 5.95
CA LEU A 108 8.39 -15.80 6.89
C LEU A 108 9.81 -15.84 6.30
N GLY A 109 9.96 -16.23 5.03
CA GLY A 109 11.26 -16.30 4.36
C GLY A 109 11.89 -14.93 4.07
N ARG A 110 11.12 -13.84 4.15
CA ARG A 110 11.57 -12.48 3.83
C ARG A 110 12.17 -11.75 5.03
N TYR A 111 11.87 -12.20 6.25
CA TYR A 111 12.37 -11.61 7.49
C TYR A 111 13.30 -12.58 8.20
N ILE A 112 14.62 -12.37 8.04
CA ILE A 112 15.62 -13.08 8.84
C ILE A 112 15.56 -12.50 10.26
N VAL A 113 14.87 -13.17 11.17
CA VAL A 113 14.89 -12.83 12.60
C VAL A 113 16.29 -13.11 13.13
N ARG A 114 17.14 -12.08 13.13
CA ARG A 114 18.45 -12.16 13.80
C ARG A 114 18.22 -11.93 15.29
N SER A 115 18.32 -13.00 16.07
CA SER A 115 18.55 -12.89 17.52
C SER A 115 19.86 -12.13 17.72
N CYS A 116 19.80 -10.86 18.13
CA CYS A 116 20.94 -10.21 18.72
C CYS A 116 21.08 -10.75 20.14
N VAL A 117 21.89 -11.80 20.30
CA VAL A 117 22.47 -12.10 21.61
C VAL A 117 23.56 -11.04 21.83
N ARG A 118 23.44 -10.25 22.89
CA ARG A 118 24.57 -9.49 23.43
C ARG A 118 24.49 -9.49 24.94
#